data_AF-A0A224WYD3-F1
#
_entry.id   AF-A0A224WYD3-F1
#
_cell.length_a   1.000
_cell.length_b   1.000
_cell.length_c   1.000
_cell.angle_alpha   90.00
_cell.angle_beta   90.00
_cell.angle_gamma   90.00
#
_symmetry.space_group_name_H-M   'P 1'
#
loop_
_entity.id
_entity.type
_entity.pdbx_description
1 polymer ?
#
loop_
_entity_poly.entity_id
_entity_poly.type
_entity_poly.pdbx_seq_one_letter_code
_entity_poly.pdbx_strand_id
1 'polypeptide(L)'
;MASESLYLRVRKEQIVNKKSDLYRVSYEEIEKQIIDLSYDISFDDINFDSGVHSLKIANLILGCARQIESISKDLYFDSIDLKFENDERKKRDKVYYDYDCLYKILTDWDLENREVNFILMSATVSKSEYKIYKPFKHTLKKKNKKDYPLYTWNEAYQALKHDYLESITQYANLYNLVSIASMLFLLIGYYSISEQARIIRKPELEESDLFVYKSRLFSLNTVSFCKVSNILNKIDLRQKSGIDECSIIVKYTDEFVRKIETQDGISSVTFQVSQSPEGKIEQFEEVEYEILLNKGQEIYPNLSK
;
A
#
# COMPACT_ATOMS: atom_id res chain seq x y z
N MET A 1 17.55 31.90 -8.66
CA MET A 1 16.96 31.35 -7.41
C MET A 1 15.71 30.52 -7.68
N ALA A 2 14.63 31.02 -8.31
CA ALA A 2 13.43 30.21 -8.59
C ALA A 2 13.61 29.07 -9.62
N SER A 3 14.55 29.19 -10.57
CA SER A 3 14.83 28.14 -11.57
C SER A 3 15.62 26.96 -10.99
N GLU A 4 16.46 27.22 -10.00
CA GLU A 4 17.33 26.22 -9.36
C GLU A 4 16.53 25.32 -8.40
N SER A 5 15.53 25.88 -7.70
CA SER A 5 14.59 25.11 -6.89
C SER A 5 13.68 24.20 -7.73
N LEU A 6 13.24 24.68 -8.90
CA LEU A 6 12.42 23.87 -9.81
C LEU A 6 13.22 22.72 -10.42
N TYR A 7 14.46 22.98 -10.85
CA TYR A 7 15.35 21.96 -11.39
C TYR A 7 15.66 20.85 -10.38
N LEU A 8 15.95 21.22 -9.12
CA LEU A 8 16.19 20.24 -8.05
C LEU A 8 14.95 19.39 -7.75
N ARG A 9 13.75 19.98 -7.80
CA ARG A 9 12.49 19.27 -7.62
C ARG A 9 12.24 18.25 -8.72
N VAL A 10 12.33 18.66 -9.99
CA VAL A 10 12.15 17.77 -11.15
C VAL A 10 13.17 16.63 -11.12
N ARG A 11 14.41 16.91 -10.75
CA ARG A 11 15.46 15.88 -10.63
C ARG A 11 15.18 14.90 -9.48
N LYS A 12 14.64 15.35 -8.34
CA LYS A 12 14.22 14.49 -7.23
C LYS A 12 13.07 13.57 -7.68
N GLU A 13 12.05 14.13 -8.33
CA GLU A 13 10.91 13.37 -8.88
C GLU A 13 11.37 12.29 -9.89
N GLN A 14 12.30 12.62 -10.79
CA GLN A 14 12.86 11.64 -11.74
C GLN A 14 13.61 10.48 -11.05
N ILE A 15 14.36 10.76 -9.97
CA ILE A 15 15.09 9.74 -9.21
C ILE A 15 14.10 8.82 -8.46
N VAL A 16 13.08 9.39 -7.82
CA VAL A 16 12.05 8.64 -7.10
C VAL A 16 11.27 7.75 -8.08
N ASN A 17 10.86 8.28 -9.23
CA ASN A 17 10.17 7.49 -10.26
C ASN A 17 11.03 6.31 -10.73
N LYS A 18 12.32 6.56 -11.02
CA LYS A 18 13.25 5.48 -11.43
C LYS A 18 13.43 4.41 -10.36
N LYS A 19 13.48 4.79 -9.07
CA LYS A 19 13.55 3.83 -7.96
C LYS A 19 12.25 3.03 -7.82
N SER A 20 11.11 3.69 -7.95
CA SER A 20 9.79 3.05 -7.91
C SER A 20 9.69 1.98 -9.00
N ASP A 21 10.14 2.29 -10.21
CA ASP A 21 10.17 1.34 -11.32
C ASP A 21 11.06 0.12 -11.02
N LEU A 22 12.22 0.31 -10.38
CA LEU A 22 13.12 -0.79 -10.03
C LEU A 22 12.55 -1.71 -8.94
N TYR A 23 11.91 -1.14 -7.90
CA TYR A 23 11.23 -1.92 -6.87
C TYR A 23 10.06 -2.70 -7.45
N ARG A 24 9.32 -2.07 -8.36
CA ARG A 24 8.22 -2.68 -9.09
C ARG A 24 8.68 -3.89 -9.91
N VAL A 25 9.69 -3.72 -10.76
CA VAL A 25 10.26 -4.81 -11.57
C VAL A 25 10.77 -5.94 -10.70
N SER A 26 11.42 -5.62 -9.57
CA SER A 26 11.92 -6.63 -8.65
C SER A 26 10.79 -7.45 -8.01
N TYR A 27 9.68 -6.80 -7.67
CA TYR A 27 8.50 -7.49 -7.14
C TYR A 27 7.77 -8.29 -8.21
N GLU A 28 7.62 -7.79 -9.44
CA GLU A 28 7.01 -8.53 -10.54
C GLU A 28 7.73 -9.88 -10.77
N GLU A 29 9.05 -9.91 -10.63
CA GLU A 29 9.84 -11.14 -10.72
C GLU A 29 9.61 -12.08 -9.52
N ILE A 30 9.57 -11.56 -8.29
CA ILE A 30 9.25 -12.35 -7.09
C ILE A 30 7.82 -12.92 -7.19
N GLU A 31 6.85 -12.08 -7.56
CA GLU A 31 5.46 -12.45 -7.74
C GLU A 31 5.31 -13.57 -8.78
N LYS A 32 6.01 -13.45 -9.91
CA LYS A 32 6.04 -14.49 -10.94
C LYS A 32 6.54 -15.82 -10.36
N GLN A 33 7.64 -15.82 -9.60
CA GLN A 33 8.18 -17.05 -9.01
C GLN A 33 7.24 -17.67 -7.96
N ILE A 34 6.48 -16.87 -7.21
CA ILE A 34 5.45 -17.37 -6.29
C ILE A 34 4.27 -17.97 -7.07
N ILE A 35 3.86 -17.35 -8.17
CA ILE A 35 2.82 -17.88 -9.05
C ILE A 35 3.28 -19.20 -9.68
N ASP A 36 4.51 -19.27 -10.18
CA ASP A 36 5.09 -20.50 -10.72
C ASP A 36 5.13 -21.61 -9.65
N LEU A 37 5.48 -21.26 -8.40
CA LEU A 37 5.41 -22.19 -7.27
C LEU A 37 3.98 -22.72 -7.04
N SER A 38 2.94 -21.92 -7.28
CA SER A 38 1.55 -22.37 -7.12
C SER A 38 1.10 -23.43 -8.14
N TYR A 39 1.84 -23.60 -9.23
CA TYR A 39 1.65 -24.71 -10.17
C TYR A 39 2.43 -25.96 -9.79
N ASP A 40 3.49 -25.81 -8.98
CA ASP A 40 4.27 -26.94 -8.45
C ASP A 40 3.62 -27.54 -7.18
N ILE A 41 3.08 -26.68 -6.32
CA ILE A 41 2.41 -27.04 -5.07
C ILE A 41 1.11 -26.24 -4.91
N SER A 42 0.02 -26.89 -4.49
CA SER A 42 -1.26 -26.23 -4.31
C SER A 42 -1.20 -25.21 -3.16
N PHE A 43 -1.70 -24.01 -3.39
CA PHE A 43 -1.90 -23.01 -2.34
C PHE A 43 -3.30 -23.21 -1.75
N ASP A 44 -3.42 -24.13 -0.79
CA ASP A 44 -4.66 -24.50 -0.13
C ASP A 44 -4.48 -24.57 1.40
N ASP A 45 -5.58 -24.62 2.16
CA ASP A 45 -5.51 -24.58 3.62
C ASP A 45 -4.65 -25.73 4.20
N ILE A 46 -4.61 -26.90 3.54
CA ILE A 46 -3.85 -28.08 3.99
C ILE A 46 -2.35 -27.83 3.88
N ASN A 47 -1.88 -27.30 2.75
CA ASN A 47 -0.47 -27.02 2.53
C ASN A 47 0.03 -25.82 3.36
N PHE A 48 -0.85 -24.86 3.65
CA PHE A 48 -0.55 -23.81 4.62
C PHE A 48 -0.43 -24.38 6.06
N ASP A 49 -1.36 -25.23 6.49
CA ASP A 49 -1.37 -25.82 7.84
C ASP A 49 -0.21 -26.81 8.07
N SER A 50 0.11 -27.62 7.06
CA SER A 50 1.12 -28.68 7.18
C SER A 50 2.57 -28.16 7.16
N GLY A 51 2.78 -26.87 6.89
CA GLY A 51 4.10 -26.27 6.85
C GLY A 51 4.94 -26.76 5.66
N VAL A 52 4.32 -26.91 4.48
CA VAL A 52 5.02 -27.23 3.24
C VAL A 52 6.17 -26.23 3.06
N HIS A 53 7.40 -26.76 3.03
CA HIS A 53 8.61 -25.96 3.01
C HIS A 53 9.57 -26.40 1.91
N SER A 54 10.41 -25.47 1.47
CA SER A 54 11.46 -25.77 0.50
C SER A 54 12.54 -24.69 0.48
N LEU A 55 13.69 -25.03 -0.11
CA LEU A 55 14.75 -24.06 -0.42
C LEU A 55 14.24 -22.94 -1.34
N LYS A 56 13.33 -23.24 -2.26
CA LYS A 56 12.70 -22.25 -3.15
C LYS A 56 11.90 -21.23 -2.32
N ILE A 57 11.11 -21.69 -1.35
CA ILE A 57 10.38 -20.81 -0.43
C ILE A 57 11.34 -19.96 0.42
N ALA A 58 12.39 -20.58 0.97
CA ALA A 58 13.39 -19.86 1.77
C ALA A 58 14.02 -18.69 0.99
N ASN A 59 14.41 -18.95 -0.26
CA ASN A 59 15.03 -17.96 -1.13
C ASN A 59 14.06 -16.83 -1.51
N LEU A 60 12.78 -17.13 -1.74
CA LEU A 60 11.75 -16.13 -1.98
C LEU A 60 11.53 -15.24 -0.75
N ILE A 61 11.46 -15.81 0.46
CA ILE A 61 11.37 -15.04 1.71
C ILE A 61 12.57 -14.09 1.85
N LEU A 62 13.79 -14.60 1.65
CA LEU A 62 15.01 -13.77 1.69
C LEU A 62 14.99 -12.67 0.61
N GLY A 63 14.46 -12.97 -0.58
CA GLY A 63 14.26 -12.02 -1.67
C GLY A 63 13.31 -10.88 -1.27
N CYS A 64 12.16 -11.22 -0.71
CA CYS A 64 11.19 -10.25 -0.19
C CYS A 64 11.83 -9.36 0.89
N ALA A 65 12.50 -9.96 1.86
CA ALA A 65 13.12 -9.24 2.98
C ALA A 65 14.15 -8.20 2.53
N ARG A 66 14.99 -8.53 1.54
CA ARG A 66 15.97 -7.59 0.98
C ARG A 66 15.30 -6.38 0.34
N GLN A 67 14.20 -6.59 -0.37
CA GLN A 67 13.43 -5.51 -1.00
C GLN A 67 12.72 -4.65 0.05
N ILE A 68 12.10 -5.28 1.07
CA ILE A 68 11.52 -4.59 2.21
C ILE A 68 12.56 -3.69 2.88
N GLU A 69 13.72 -4.24 3.24
CA GLU A 69 14.81 -3.46 3.86
C GLU A 69 15.21 -2.24 3.00
N SER A 70 15.34 -2.43 1.69
CA SER A 70 15.71 -1.34 0.77
C SER A 70 14.63 -0.25 0.71
N ILE A 71 13.37 -0.64 0.48
CA ILE A 71 12.23 0.29 0.37
C ILE A 71 12.00 1.02 1.68
N SER A 72 12.02 0.32 2.82
CA SER A 72 11.82 0.94 4.13
C SER A 72 12.90 1.98 4.43
N LYS A 73 14.16 1.69 4.11
CA LYS A 73 15.25 2.68 4.25
C LYS A 73 15.02 3.88 3.35
N ASP A 74 14.68 3.68 2.08
CA ASP A 74 14.41 4.79 1.16
C ASP A 74 13.25 5.66 1.67
N LEU A 75 12.10 5.06 2.02
CA LEU A 75 10.96 5.77 2.62
C LEU A 75 11.33 6.54 3.89
N TYR A 76 12.12 5.93 4.77
CA TYR A 76 12.59 6.56 5.99
C TYR A 76 13.42 7.81 5.70
N PHE A 77 14.42 7.71 4.81
CA PHE A 77 15.28 8.85 4.49
C PHE A 77 14.56 9.93 3.70
N ASP A 78 13.61 9.56 2.84
CA ASP A 78 12.76 10.50 2.12
C ASP A 78 11.87 11.29 3.11
N SER A 79 11.41 10.66 4.21
CA SER A 79 10.55 11.30 5.22
C SER A 79 11.24 12.34 6.13
N ILE A 80 12.56 12.29 6.26
CA ILE A 80 13.34 13.16 7.16
C ILE A 80 14.15 14.23 6.41
N ASP A 81 13.90 14.39 5.10
CA ASP A 81 14.55 15.38 4.21
C ASP A 81 16.08 15.46 4.36
N LEU A 82 16.72 14.33 4.72
CA LEU A 82 18.18 14.28 4.85
C LEU A 82 18.80 14.29 3.46
N LYS A 83 19.50 15.38 3.15
CA LYS A 83 20.33 15.50 1.95
C LYS A 83 21.54 14.59 2.08
N PHE A 84 21.62 13.57 1.24
CA PHE A 84 22.76 12.66 1.21
C PHE A 84 24.03 13.39 0.74
N GLU A 85 24.95 13.66 1.67
CA GLU A 85 26.36 13.98 1.35
C GLU A 85 27.22 12.69 1.34
N ASN A 86 28.41 12.78 0.73
CA ASN A 86 29.25 11.61 0.41
C ASN A 86 29.73 10.77 1.63
N ASP A 87 29.65 11.28 2.85
CA ASP A 87 30.03 10.56 4.09
C ASP A 87 28.91 9.66 4.67
N GLU A 88 27.72 9.65 4.03
CA GLU A 88 26.49 9.16 4.66
C GLU A 88 26.09 7.71 4.33
N ARG A 89 26.82 6.99 3.46
CA ARG A 89 26.67 5.52 3.37
C ARG A 89 26.88 4.86 4.74
N LYS A 90 27.84 5.37 5.52
CA LYS A 90 28.09 4.96 6.91
C LYS A 90 26.94 5.31 7.87
N LYS A 91 26.07 6.25 7.54
CA LYS A 91 24.85 6.55 8.32
C LYS A 91 23.72 5.60 7.95
N ARG A 92 23.51 5.31 6.66
CA ARG A 92 22.51 4.35 6.18
C ARG A 92 22.74 2.94 6.74
N ASP A 93 23.99 2.53 6.89
CA ASP A 93 24.35 1.22 7.46
C ASP A 93 24.11 1.13 8.98
N LYS A 94 23.98 2.27 9.66
CA LYS A 94 23.68 2.35 11.11
C LYS A 94 22.19 2.37 11.41
N VAL A 95 21.35 2.53 10.40
CA VAL A 95 19.89 2.54 10.53
C VAL A 95 19.39 1.11 10.28
N TYR A 96 18.67 0.57 11.26
CA TYR A 96 18.06 -0.74 11.19
C TYR A 96 16.68 -0.61 10.55
N TYR A 97 16.43 -1.37 9.48
CA TYR A 97 15.18 -1.20 8.74
C TYR A 97 13.94 -1.61 9.56
N ASP A 98 14.05 -2.62 10.43
CA ASP A 98 12.95 -3.11 11.24
C ASP A 98 12.73 -2.26 12.50
N TYR A 99 13.81 -1.85 13.16
CA TYR A 99 13.73 -1.05 14.39
C TYR A 99 13.51 0.44 14.15
N ASP A 100 14.18 1.03 13.16
CA ASP A 100 14.14 2.47 12.93
C ASP A 100 13.16 2.82 11.81
N CYS A 101 13.32 2.19 10.64
CA CYS A 101 12.57 2.57 9.44
C CYS A 101 11.10 2.14 9.51
N LEU A 102 10.84 0.85 9.68
CA LEU A 102 9.49 0.29 9.71
C LEU A 102 8.69 0.80 10.90
N TYR A 103 9.33 0.95 12.07
CA TYR A 103 8.66 1.53 13.22
C TYR A 103 8.21 2.97 12.96
N LYS A 104 9.07 3.82 12.38
CA LYS A 104 8.69 5.18 12.01
C LYS A 104 7.56 5.20 10.98
N ILE A 105 7.67 4.39 9.93
CA ILE A 105 6.65 4.31 8.87
C ILE A 105 5.30 3.85 9.43
N LEU A 106 5.33 2.82 10.30
CA LEU A 106 4.17 2.33 11.01
C LEU A 106 3.50 3.43 11.84
N THR A 107 4.27 4.18 12.64
CA THR A 107 3.73 5.23 13.50
C THR A 107 3.25 6.44 12.72
N ASP A 108 3.98 6.85 11.69
CA ASP A 108 3.66 8.06 10.93
C ASP A 108 2.42 7.87 10.05
N TRP A 109 2.15 6.64 9.58
CA TRP A 109 1.07 6.35 8.63
C TRP A 109 -0.04 5.46 9.19
N ASP A 110 0.01 5.12 10.48
CA ASP A 110 -1.00 4.32 11.17
C ASP A 110 -1.32 2.99 10.46
N LEU A 111 -0.28 2.20 10.18
CA LEU A 111 -0.40 1.05 9.27
C LEU A 111 -0.82 -0.26 9.94
N GLU A 112 -0.98 -0.29 11.27
CA GLU A 112 -1.13 -1.53 12.03
C GLU A 112 -2.31 -2.40 11.56
N ASN A 113 -3.43 -1.74 11.22
CA ASN A 113 -4.67 -2.42 10.84
C ASN A 113 -4.81 -2.67 9.34
N ARG A 114 -3.89 -2.16 8.51
CA ARG A 114 -4.00 -2.21 7.05
C ARG A 114 -3.99 -3.64 6.55
N GLU A 115 -4.98 -3.95 5.71
CA GLU A 115 -5.17 -5.29 5.17
C GLU A 115 -4.68 -5.40 3.72
N VAL A 116 -4.09 -6.55 3.44
CA VAL A 116 -3.71 -7.01 2.10
C VAL A 116 -4.42 -8.33 1.85
N ASN A 117 -5.22 -8.39 0.78
CA ASN A 117 -5.93 -9.60 0.43
C ASN A 117 -5.08 -10.46 -0.49
N PHE A 118 -5.04 -11.76 -0.22
CA PHE A 118 -4.47 -12.78 -1.09
C PHE A 118 -5.52 -13.25 -2.11
N ILE A 119 -5.25 -13.01 -3.39
CA ILE A 119 -6.22 -13.14 -4.49
C ILE A 119 -5.73 -14.06 -5.62
N LEU A 120 -4.75 -14.92 -5.34
CA LEU A 120 -4.18 -15.80 -6.35
C LEU A 120 -5.24 -16.76 -6.91
N MET A 121 -5.49 -16.68 -8.22
CA MET A 121 -6.55 -17.48 -8.87
C MET A 121 -6.33 -19.00 -8.78
N SER A 122 -5.08 -19.47 -8.74
CA SER A 122 -4.75 -20.89 -8.60
C SER A 122 -4.87 -21.41 -7.16
N ALA A 123 -5.09 -20.52 -6.17
CA ALA A 123 -5.21 -20.89 -4.78
C ALA A 123 -6.65 -21.29 -4.41
N THR A 124 -6.79 -22.32 -3.57
CA THR A 124 -8.08 -22.80 -3.05
C THR A 124 -8.10 -22.69 -1.53
N VAL A 125 -7.83 -21.48 -1.05
CA VAL A 125 -7.83 -21.14 0.38
C VAL A 125 -9.26 -20.84 0.83
N SER A 126 -9.69 -21.42 1.95
CA SER A 126 -10.99 -21.13 2.55
C SER A 126 -10.89 -20.28 3.82
N LYS A 127 -9.84 -20.48 4.63
CA LYS A 127 -9.65 -19.78 5.91
C LYS A 127 -9.33 -18.31 5.73
N SER A 128 -9.92 -17.46 6.57
CA SER A 128 -9.72 -16.00 6.52
C SER A 128 -8.28 -15.59 6.82
N GLU A 129 -7.60 -16.28 7.74
CA GLU A 129 -6.21 -16.03 8.12
C GLU A 129 -5.18 -16.23 7.00
N TYR A 130 -5.57 -16.96 5.95
CA TYR A 130 -4.77 -17.18 4.74
C TYR A 130 -5.24 -16.33 3.55
N LYS A 131 -6.37 -15.62 3.70
CA LYS A 131 -6.92 -14.69 2.70
C LYS A 131 -6.58 -13.23 3.00
N ILE A 132 -6.46 -12.87 4.27
CA ILE A 132 -6.32 -11.48 4.71
C ILE A 132 -5.10 -11.39 5.62
N TYR A 133 -4.12 -10.61 5.18
CA TYR A 133 -2.89 -10.36 5.92
C TYR A 133 -2.89 -8.94 6.45
N LYS A 134 -2.39 -8.75 7.68
CA LYS A 134 -2.11 -7.45 8.29
C LYS A 134 -0.60 -7.31 8.45
N PRO A 135 0.13 -6.80 7.43
CA PRO A 135 1.59 -6.94 7.39
C PRO A 135 2.33 -6.21 8.53
N PHE A 136 1.73 -5.14 9.03
CA PHE A 136 2.25 -4.35 10.16
C PHE A 136 1.69 -4.76 11.53
N LYS A 137 0.80 -5.76 11.59
CA LYS A 137 0.36 -6.32 12.86
C LYS A 137 1.57 -6.94 13.55
N HIS A 138 1.79 -6.55 14.80
CA HIS A 138 2.97 -6.93 15.54
C HIS A 138 2.65 -7.19 17.00
N THR A 139 3.58 -7.85 17.67
CA THR A 139 3.65 -7.86 19.13
C THR A 139 4.79 -6.98 19.59
N LEU A 140 4.85 -6.66 20.88
CA LEU A 140 5.96 -5.90 21.44
C LEU A 140 7.01 -6.84 22.03
N LYS A 141 8.27 -6.64 21.63
CA LYS A 141 9.43 -7.32 22.20
C LYS A 141 10.29 -6.34 22.97
N LYS A 142 10.63 -6.69 24.22
CA LYS A 142 11.55 -5.91 25.05
C LYS A 142 13.00 -6.13 24.63
N LYS A 143 13.71 -5.03 24.35
CA LYS A 143 15.16 -5.00 24.16
C LYS A 143 15.72 -3.73 24.82
N ASN A 144 16.72 -3.86 25.70
CA ASN A 144 17.34 -2.74 26.40
C ASN A 144 16.34 -1.77 27.09
N LYS A 145 15.30 -2.31 27.74
CA LYS A 145 14.21 -1.56 28.41
C LYS A 145 13.32 -0.70 27.47
N LYS A 146 13.36 -0.95 26.16
CA LYS A 146 12.45 -0.36 25.18
C LYS A 146 11.63 -1.46 24.50
N ASP A 147 10.37 -1.16 24.23
CA ASP A 147 9.48 -2.03 23.46
C ASP A 147 9.65 -1.73 21.98
N TYR A 148 9.71 -2.79 21.17
CA TYR A 148 9.87 -2.71 19.72
C TYR A 148 8.89 -3.64 19.01
N PRO A 149 8.45 -3.28 17.80
CA PRO A 149 7.57 -4.15 17.04
C PRO A 149 8.29 -5.42 16.62
N LEU A 150 7.60 -6.54 16.81
CA LEU A 150 8.00 -7.87 16.37
C LEU A 150 6.95 -8.39 15.39
N TYR A 151 7.32 -8.46 14.12
CA TYR A 151 6.49 -8.96 13.04
C TYR A 151 6.79 -10.44 12.79
N THR A 152 5.76 -11.27 12.65
CA THR A 152 5.92 -12.72 12.42
C THR A 152 6.70 -13.03 11.14
N TRP A 153 6.45 -12.31 10.05
CA TRP A 153 7.22 -12.46 8.82
C TRP A 153 8.70 -12.09 9.00
N ASN A 154 9.01 -11.14 9.91
CA ASN A 154 10.38 -10.72 10.18
C ASN A 154 11.13 -11.79 10.97
N GLU A 155 10.45 -12.51 11.87
CA GLU A 155 11.04 -13.65 12.58
C GLU A 155 11.49 -14.74 11.62
N ALA A 156 10.66 -15.08 10.63
CA ALA A 156 11.02 -16.05 9.60
C ALA A 156 12.24 -15.61 8.79
N TYR A 157 12.29 -14.34 8.39
CA TYR A 157 13.47 -13.77 7.72
C TYR A 157 14.72 -13.86 8.59
N GLN A 158 14.66 -13.42 9.85
CA GLN A 158 15.82 -13.38 10.73
C GLN A 158 16.36 -14.79 11.00
N ALA A 159 15.47 -15.78 11.20
CA ALA A 159 15.84 -17.18 11.35
C ALA A 159 16.57 -17.69 10.10
N LEU A 160 15.97 -17.55 8.92
CA LEU A 160 16.56 -17.99 7.65
C LEU A 160 17.87 -17.25 7.30
N LYS A 161 18.03 -16.00 7.74
CA LYS A 161 19.26 -15.23 7.53
C LYS A 161 20.42 -15.71 8.40
N HIS A 162 20.14 -16.03 9.65
CA HIS A 162 21.19 -16.32 10.63
C HIS A 162 21.50 -17.81 10.76
N ASP A 163 20.52 -18.68 10.53
CA ASP A 163 20.67 -20.12 10.63
C ASP A 163 19.90 -20.83 9.51
N TYR A 164 20.37 -20.62 8.27
CA TYR A 164 19.62 -20.96 7.06
C TYR A 164 19.19 -22.43 7.01
N LEU A 165 20.10 -23.38 7.22
CA LEU A 165 19.80 -24.80 7.06
C LEU A 165 18.85 -25.33 8.14
N GLU A 166 19.10 -24.97 9.41
CA GLU A 166 18.28 -25.42 10.53
C GLU A 166 16.88 -24.75 10.54
N SER A 167 16.78 -23.55 9.95
CA SER A 167 15.52 -22.77 9.94
C SER A 167 14.56 -23.14 8.81
N ILE A 168 14.97 -23.92 7.79
CA ILE A 168 14.12 -24.19 6.61
C ILE A 168 12.81 -24.87 7.01
N THR A 169 12.88 -25.95 7.78
CA THR A 169 11.71 -26.79 8.11
C THR A 169 10.65 -26.02 8.89
N GLN A 170 11.08 -25.04 9.70
CA GLN A 170 10.19 -24.23 10.53
C GLN A 170 9.71 -22.96 9.83
N TYR A 171 10.59 -22.26 9.11
CA TYR A 171 10.33 -20.89 8.66
C TYR A 171 10.14 -20.75 7.15
N ALA A 172 10.68 -21.66 6.34
CA ALA A 172 10.57 -21.60 4.88
C ALA A 172 9.25 -22.21 4.36
N ASN A 173 8.11 -21.85 4.95
CA ASN A 173 6.79 -22.37 4.62
C ASN A 173 5.91 -21.37 3.85
N LEU A 174 4.80 -21.85 3.28
CA LEU A 174 3.85 -21.05 2.49
C LEU A 174 3.28 -19.85 3.25
N TYR A 175 2.91 -20.04 4.52
CA TYR A 175 2.34 -18.95 5.33
C TYR A 175 3.33 -17.79 5.47
N ASN A 176 4.58 -18.07 5.84
CA ASN A 176 5.61 -17.05 5.98
C ASN A 176 5.97 -16.40 4.64
N LEU A 177 5.95 -17.15 3.54
CA LEU A 177 6.16 -16.62 2.19
C LEU A 177 5.09 -15.60 1.80
N VAL A 178 3.81 -15.96 1.93
CA VAL A 178 2.72 -15.06 1.55
C VAL A 178 2.65 -13.88 2.52
N SER A 179 2.92 -14.10 3.81
CA SER A 179 3.00 -13.05 4.83
C SER A 179 4.07 -12.00 4.49
N ILE A 180 5.31 -12.41 4.22
CA ILE A 180 6.36 -11.44 3.87
C ILE A 180 6.13 -10.80 2.48
N ALA A 181 5.58 -11.54 1.52
CA ALA A 181 5.26 -10.99 0.20
C ALA A 181 4.14 -9.93 0.29
N SER A 182 3.17 -10.11 1.19
CA SER A 182 2.12 -9.11 1.45
C SER A 182 2.69 -7.81 2.03
N MET A 183 3.70 -7.90 2.90
CA MET A 183 4.43 -6.73 3.41
C MET A 183 5.16 -5.99 2.30
N LEU A 184 5.87 -6.72 1.44
CA LEU A 184 6.57 -6.14 0.30
C LEU A 184 5.58 -5.43 -0.65
N PHE A 185 4.47 -6.10 -0.97
CA PHE A 185 3.43 -5.54 -1.82
C PHE A 185 2.85 -4.24 -1.26
N LEU A 186 2.54 -4.23 0.04
CA LEU A 186 2.03 -3.04 0.72
C LEU A 186 3.04 -1.88 0.62
N LEU A 187 4.31 -2.13 0.95
CA LEU A 187 5.35 -1.10 0.88
C LEU A 187 5.57 -0.56 -0.53
N ILE A 188 5.44 -1.39 -1.57
CA ILE A 188 5.50 -0.95 -2.97
C ILE A 188 4.33 -0.02 -3.28
N GLY A 189 3.11 -0.41 -2.88
CA GLY A 189 1.94 0.45 -3.05
C GLY A 189 2.14 1.82 -2.38
N TYR A 190 2.68 1.83 -1.16
CA TYR A 190 2.97 3.06 -0.45
C TYR A 190 4.12 3.85 -1.07
N TYR A 191 5.17 3.20 -1.58
CA TYR A 191 6.26 3.88 -2.28
C TYR A 191 5.76 4.54 -3.57
N SER A 192 4.98 3.84 -4.37
CA SER A 192 4.52 4.30 -5.69
C SER A 192 3.51 5.46 -5.64
N ILE A 193 2.73 5.61 -4.56
CA ILE A 193 1.81 6.77 -4.38
C ILE A 193 2.40 7.83 -3.43
N SER A 194 3.58 7.60 -2.83
CA SER A 194 4.05 8.39 -1.68
C SER A 194 4.18 9.90 -1.94
N GLU A 195 4.36 10.34 -3.18
CA GLU A 195 4.72 11.73 -3.48
C GLU A 195 3.54 12.62 -3.91
N GLN A 196 2.52 12.10 -4.61
CA GLN A 196 1.39 12.93 -5.10
C GLN A 196 0.12 12.08 -5.25
N ALA A 197 -1.00 12.59 -4.74
CA ALA A 197 -2.30 11.97 -4.98
C ALA A 197 -2.56 11.86 -6.49
N ARG A 198 -3.08 10.73 -6.93
CA ARG A 198 -3.38 10.53 -8.34
C ARG A 198 -4.74 11.16 -8.63
N ILE A 199 -4.73 12.22 -9.43
CA ILE A 199 -5.94 12.87 -9.90
C ILE A 199 -6.43 12.15 -11.16
N ILE A 200 -7.70 11.74 -11.17
CA ILE A 200 -8.36 11.15 -12.33
C ILE A 200 -9.56 12.01 -12.68
N ARG A 201 -9.72 12.30 -13.97
CA ARG A 201 -10.82 13.10 -14.50
C ARG A 201 -11.68 12.30 -15.44
N LYS A 202 -12.94 12.08 -15.07
CA LYS A 202 -13.90 11.32 -15.87
C LYS A 202 -15.30 11.34 -15.29
N PRO A 203 -16.34 10.94 -16.03
CA PRO A 203 -17.71 10.89 -15.51
C PRO A 203 -17.88 9.88 -14.36
N GLU A 204 -17.24 8.72 -14.43
CA GLU A 204 -17.36 7.65 -13.45
C GLU A 204 -16.07 6.82 -13.30
N LEU A 205 -15.82 6.33 -12.07
CA LEU A 205 -14.70 5.43 -11.75
C LEU A 205 -15.04 3.96 -12.03
N GLU A 206 -14.31 3.31 -12.94
CA GLU A 206 -14.28 1.86 -13.04
C GLU A 206 -13.31 1.29 -11.99
N GLU A 207 -13.49 0.03 -11.62
CA GLU A 207 -12.55 -0.67 -10.74
C GLU A 207 -11.11 -0.64 -11.30
N SER A 208 -10.98 -0.65 -12.63
CA SER A 208 -9.68 -0.64 -13.29
C SER A 208 -8.85 0.61 -13.03
N ASP A 209 -9.49 1.73 -12.69
CA ASP A 209 -8.83 3.00 -12.38
C ASP A 209 -8.32 3.08 -10.94
N LEU A 210 -8.86 2.24 -10.07
CA LEU A 210 -8.48 2.17 -8.65
C LEU A 210 -7.18 1.41 -8.45
N PHE A 211 -6.71 0.67 -9.47
CA PHE A 211 -5.44 -0.02 -9.40
C PHE A 211 -4.28 0.97 -9.40
N VAL A 212 -3.66 1.07 -8.24
CA VAL A 212 -2.34 1.69 -8.06
C VAL A 212 -1.26 0.79 -8.65
N TYR A 213 -1.38 -0.50 -8.38
CA TYR A 213 -0.53 -1.54 -8.91
C TYR A 213 -1.36 -2.81 -9.11
N LYS A 214 -1.28 -3.41 -10.30
CA LYS A 214 -2.00 -4.65 -10.63
C LYS A 214 -1.14 -5.85 -10.24
N SER A 215 -1.48 -6.47 -9.12
CA SER A 215 -0.87 -7.73 -8.66
C SER A 215 -1.82 -8.90 -8.99
N ARG A 216 -1.24 -10.05 -9.32
CA ARG A 216 -1.95 -11.33 -9.46
C ARG A 216 -1.99 -12.11 -8.15
N LEU A 217 -1.15 -11.72 -7.18
CA LEU A 217 -1.04 -12.35 -5.87
C LEU A 217 -1.87 -11.63 -4.82
N PHE A 218 -1.91 -10.30 -4.87
CA PHE A 218 -2.51 -9.47 -3.82
C PHE A 218 -3.41 -8.35 -4.34
N SER A 219 -4.30 -7.86 -3.48
CA SER A 219 -5.01 -6.59 -3.66
C SER A 219 -5.01 -5.76 -2.38
N LEU A 220 -5.07 -4.44 -2.55
CA LEU A 220 -5.21 -3.49 -1.45
C LEU A 220 -6.67 -3.13 -1.25
N ASN A 221 -7.11 -3.14 0.01
CA ASN A 221 -8.44 -2.65 0.38
C ASN A 221 -8.57 -1.17 0.06
N THR A 222 -9.65 -0.82 -0.63
CA THR A 222 -9.94 0.54 -1.10
C THR A 222 -11.28 1.00 -0.54
N VAL A 223 -11.31 2.22 0.00
CA VAL A 223 -12.56 2.89 0.40
C VAL A 223 -12.84 4.07 -0.51
N SER A 224 -14.08 4.16 -1.01
CA SER A 224 -14.53 5.29 -1.83
C SER A 224 -15.48 6.22 -1.09
N PHE A 225 -15.16 7.50 -1.09
CA PHE A 225 -16.00 8.60 -0.58
C PHE A 225 -16.69 9.37 -1.71
N CYS A 226 -16.67 8.84 -2.93
CA CYS A 226 -17.26 9.46 -4.12
C CYS A 226 -18.77 9.27 -4.19
N LYS A 227 -19.49 9.74 -3.17
CA LYS A 227 -20.95 9.87 -3.19
C LYS A 227 -21.31 11.30 -2.83
N VAL A 228 -22.07 11.97 -3.69
CA VAL A 228 -22.56 13.33 -3.46
C VAL A 228 -23.28 13.45 -2.11
N SER A 229 -24.09 12.44 -1.75
CA SER A 229 -24.79 12.41 -0.45
C SER A 229 -23.86 12.42 0.75
N ASN A 230 -22.66 11.82 0.66
CA ASN A 230 -21.68 11.84 1.74
C ASN A 230 -21.14 13.25 1.98
N ILE A 231 -21.01 14.05 0.91
CA ILE A 231 -20.56 15.44 0.96
C ILE A 231 -21.66 16.33 1.55
N LEU A 232 -22.86 16.28 0.96
CA LEU A 232 -23.97 17.17 1.30
C LEU A 232 -24.46 16.98 2.73
N ASN A 233 -24.51 15.73 3.20
CA ASN A 233 -24.96 15.42 4.55
C ASN A 233 -23.89 15.70 5.61
N LYS A 234 -22.69 16.20 5.21
CA LYS A 234 -21.53 16.39 6.09
C LYS A 234 -21.32 15.19 7.01
N ILE A 235 -21.58 13.98 6.50
CA ILE A 235 -21.44 12.76 7.30
C ILE A 235 -20.00 12.75 7.77
N ASP A 236 -19.81 12.56 9.07
CA ASP A 236 -18.47 12.42 9.62
C ASP A 236 -17.83 11.19 8.94
N LEU A 237 -17.02 11.45 7.93
CA LEU A 237 -16.46 10.40 7.06
C LEU A 237 -15.52 9.48 7.85
N ARG A 238 -15.14 9.88 9.07
CA ARG A 238 -14.43 9.05 10.04
C ARG A 238 -15.25 7.87 10.55
N GLN A 239 -16.58 7.92 10.47
CA GLN A 239 -17.46 6.83 10.95
C GLN A 239 -17.72 5.75 9.89
N LYS A 240 -17.10 5.84 8.70
CA LYS A 240 -17.28 4.81 7.69
C LYS A 240 -16.51 3.55 8.11
N SER A 241 -17.24 2.49 8.42
CA SER A 241 -16.69 1.17 8.72
C SER A 241 -15.70 0.73 7.62
N GLY A 242 -14.56 0.15 7.99
CA GLY A 242 -13.58 -0.38 7.04
C GLY A 242 -12.44 0.57 6.67
N ILE A 243 -12.41 1.79 7.23
CA ILE A 243 -11.37 2.76 6.91
C ILE A 243 -10.01 2.36 7.49
N ASP A 244 -9.98 1.79 8.69
CA ASP A 244 -8.74 1.40 9.36
C ASP A 244 -8.05 0.23 8.64
N GLU A 245 -8.83 -0.62 7.98
CA GLU A 245 -8.34 -1.75 7.20
C GLU A 245 -7.91 -1.36 5.77
N CYS A 246 -8.36 -0.22 5.25
CA CYS A 246 -8.09 0.18 3.86
C CYS A 246 -6.74 0.86 3.68
N SER A 247 -6.04 0.55 2.59
CA SER A 247 -4.75 1.18 2.24
C SER A 247 -4.91 2.32 1.24
N ILE A 248 -6.01 2.34 0.48
CA ILE A 248 -6.30 3.33 -0.55
C ILE A 248 -7.62 4.03 -0.23
N ILE A 249 -7.59 5.35 -0.28
CA ILE A 249 -8.76 6.22 -0.21
C ILE A 249 -8.99 6.79 -1.60
N VAL A 250 -10.24 6.77 -2.01
CA VAL A 250 -10.72 7.43 -3.23
C VAL A 250 -11.73 8.46 -2.80
N LYS A 251 -11.51 9.72 -3.16
CA LYS A 251 -12.43 10.82 -2.83
C LYS A 251 -12.56 11.77 -4.02
N TYR A 252 -13.43 12.76 -3.93
CA TYR A 252 -13.41 13.87 -4.88
C TYR A 252 -12.28 14.83 -4.51
N THR A 253 -11.77 15.60 -5.48
CA THR A 253 -10.80 16.66 -5.17
C THR A 253 -11.46 17.73 -4.30
N ASP A 254 -10.68 18.37 -3.41
CA ASP A 254 -11.17 19.48 -2.58
C ASP A 254 -11.73 20.65 -3.43
N GLU A 255 -11.23 20.83 -4.66
CA GLU A 255 -11.79 21.79 -5.62
C GLU A 255 -13.18 21.37 -6.09
N PHE A 256 -13.37 20.11 -6.49
CA PHE A 256 -14.67 19.60 -6.94
C PHE A 256 -15.71 19.64 -5.81
N VAL A 257 -15.32 19.33 -4.58
CA VAL A 257 -16.22 19.43 -3.43
C VAL A 257 -16.69 20.87 -3.19
N ARG A 258 -15.81 21.87 -3.27
CA ARG A 258 -16.21 23.28 -3.12
C ARG A 258 -17.18 23.74 -4.21
N LYS A 259 -17.08 23.19 -5.44
CA LYS A 259 -18.06 23.44 -6.50
C LYS A 259 -19.43 22.88 -6.14
N ILE A 260 -19.49 21.69 -5.54
CA ILE A 260 -20.74 21.08 -5.06
C ILE A 260 -21.39 21.92 -3.94
N GLU A 261 -20.61 22.41 -2.98
CA GLU A 261 -21.15 23.16 -1.82
C GLU A 261 -21.69 24.56 -2.21
N THR A 262 -21.12 25.20 -3.22
CA THR A 262 -21.45 26.58 -3.60
C THR A 262 -22.68 26.73 -4.49
N GLN A 263 -23.15 25.65 -5.13
CA GLN A 263 -24.24 25.70 -6.12
C GLN A 263 -25.65 25.38 -5.56
N ASP A 264 -25.96 25.77 -4.32
CA ASP A 264 -27.26 25.51 -3.66
C ASP A 264 -27.71 24.04 -3.74
N GLY A 265 -26.86 23.16 -3.21
CA GLY A 265 -27.21 21.95 -2.45
C GLY A 265 -28.05 20.83 -3.05
N ILE A 266 -28.97 21.03 -4.01
CA ILE A 266 -29.89 19.98 -4.49
C ILE A 266 -30.26 20.14 -5.99
N SER A 267 -30.16 21.33 -6.59
CA SER A 267 -30.69 21.58 -7.96
C SER A 267 -29.68 21.61 -9.11
N SER A 268 -28.37 21.52 -8.83
CA SER A 268 -27.28 21.64 -9.83
C SER A 268 -26.37 20.42 -9.90
N VAL A 269 -26.26 19.65 -8.81
CA VAL A 269 -25.58 18.34 -8.78
C VAL A 269 -26.53 17.22 -9.22
N THR A 270 -27.78 17.56 -9.50
CA THR A 270 -28.61 16.83 -10.47
C THR A 270 -28.18 17.30 -11.86
N PHE A 271 -27.50 16.40 -12.58
CA PHE A 271 -27.41 16.29 -14.04
C PHE A 271 -28.06 17.45 -14.81
N GLN A 272 -27.28 18.23 -15.57
CA GLN A 272 -27.87 19.17 -16.53
C GLN A 272 -28.61 18.37 -17.61
N VAL A 273 -29.91 18.16 -17.37
CA VAL A 273 -30.89 17.66 -18.33
C VAL A 273 -31.13 18.80 -19.34
N SER A 274 -30.30 18.91 -20.36
CA SER A 274 -30.73 19.59 -21.58
C SER A 274 -31.67 18.64 -22.32
N GLN A 275 -32.91 19.07 -22.55
CA GLN A 275 -33.89 18.33 -23.37
C GLN A 275 -33.29 18.04 -24.75
N SER A 276 -32.81 16.81 -24.95
CA SER A 276 -32.50 16.21 -26.24
C SER A 276 -33.57 15.15 -26.54
N PRO A 277 -34.11 15.05 -27.77
CA PRO A 277 -35.30 14.23 -28.06
C PRO A 277 -35.13 12.71 -27.93
N GLU A 278 -33.95 12.18 -27.58
CA GLU A 278 -33.63 10.75 -27.80
C GLU A 278 -33.10 10.00 -26.56
N GLY A 279 -33.41 10.46 -25.34
CA GLY A 279 -33.47 9.56 -24.17
C GLY A 279 -32.20 8.79 -23.80
N LYS A 280 -31.01 9.29 -24.13
CA LYS A 280 -29.74 8.80 -23.58
C LYS A 280 -29.29 9.72 -22.44
N ILE A 281 -29.03 9.13 -21.29
CA ILE A 281 -28.65 9.78 -20.03
C ILE A 281 -27.14 10.08 -20.10
N GLU A 282 -26.72 11.33 -19.89
CA GLU A 282 -25.30 11.69 -19.83
C GLU A 282 -24.95 12.35 -18.48
N GLN A 283 -23.89 11.84 -17.86
CA GLN A 283 -23.26 12.26 -16.59
C GLN A 283 -22.56 13.64 -16.72
N PHE A 284 -22.00 14.17 -15.62
CA PHE A 284 -21.01 15.25 -15.66
C PHE A 284 -20.03 15.09 -16.83
N GLU A 285 -19.73 16.18 -17.55
CA GLU A 285 -18.69 16.17 -18.60
C GLU A 285 -17.31 15.78 -18.02
N GLU A 286 -17.02 16.13 -16.75
CA GLU A 286 -15.77 15.75 -16.09
C GLU A 286 -15.89 15.82 -14.54
N VAL A 287 -15.75 14.68 -13.84
CA VAL A 287 -15.63 14.62 -12.36
C VAL A 287 -14.17 14.42 -11.98
N GLU A 288 -13.69 15.15 -10.98
CA GLU A 288 -12.32 15.01 -10.49
C GLU A 288 -12.25 14.14 -9.23
N TYR A 289 -11.52 13.04 -9.35
CA TYR A 289 -11.24 12.09 -8.29
C TYR A 289 -9.80 12.23 -7.82
N GLU A 290 -9.60 12.03 -6.53
CA GLU A 290 -8.30 11.96 -5.89
C GLU A 290 -8.12 10.57 -5.26
N ILE A 291 -7.11 9.83 -5.72
CA ILE A 291 -6.70 8.55 -5.15
C ILE A 291 -5.45 8.79 -4.30
N LEU A 292 -5.54 8.44 -3.02
CA LEU A 292 -4.53 8.72 -2.02
C LEU A 292 -4.30 7.53 -1.09
N LEU A 293 -3.09 7.44 -0.53
CA LEU A 293 -2.77 6.43 0.49
C LEU A 293 -3.49 6.76 1.79
N ASN A 294 -3.97 5.74 2.47
CA ASN A 294 -4.47 5.89 3.83
C ASN A 294 -3.34 5.89 4.86
N LYS A 295 -2.85 7.09 5.20
CA LYS A 295 -1.86 7.33 6.26
C LYS A 295 -2.52 7.82 7.56
N GLY A 296 -3.82 7.55 7.78
CA GLY A 296 -4.57 8.02 8.95
C GLY A 296 -4.97 9.51 8.88
N GLN A 297 -4.83 10.15 7.72
CA GLN A 297 -5.19 11.56 7.54
C GLN A 297 -6.71 11.79 7.53
N GLU A 298 -7.11 13.04 7.82
CA GLU A 298 -8.48 13.50 7.57
C GLU A 298 -8.81 13.48 6.07
N ILE A 299 -10.00 13.01 5.71
CA ILE A 299 -10.42 12.87 4.30
C ILE A 299 -10.65 14.23 3.64
N TYR A 300 -11.32 15.14 4.34
CA TYR A 300 -11.52 16.52 3.90
C TYR A 300 -11.27 17.50 5.07
N PRO A 301 -10.00 17.86 5.33
CA PRO A 301 -9.64 18.69 6.48
C PRO A 301 -10.22 20.12 6.44
N ASN A 302 -10.66 20.56 5.26
CA ASN A 302 -11.17 21.92 5.02
C ASN A 302 -12.71 22.02 5.01
N LEU A 303 -13.44 20.90 5.16
CA LEU A 303 -14.92 20.89 5.18
C LEU A 303 -15.50 20.90 6.60
N SER A 304 -14.65 20.74 7.63
CA SER A 304 -15.03 20.69 9.04
C SER A 304 -15.08 22.07 9.72
N LYS A 305 -15.33 23.15 8.97
CA LYS A 305 -15.59 24.49 9.50
C LYS A 305 -16.94 25.04 9.04
#